data_AF-A0A7T1WS93-F1
#
_entry.id   AF-A0A7T1WS93-F1
#
_cell.length_a   1.000
_cell.length_b   1.000
_cell.length_c   1.000
_cell.angle_alpha   90.00
_cell.angle_beta   90.00
_cell.angle_gamma   90.00
#
_symmetry.space_group_name_H-M   'P 1'
#
loop_
_entity.id
_entity.type
_entity.pdbx_description
1 polymer ?
#
loop_
_entity_poly.entity_id
_entity_poly.type
_entity_poly.pdbx_seq_one_letter_code
_entity_poly.pdbx_strand_id
1 'polypeptide(L)' 'MAMRFPALLGLPVEAGVLDGYTVALTVERFFGRPSLWWHAWAPDGSYAGHTNNGRWLALLIAQHRQTTS' A
#
# COMPACT_ATOMS: atom_id res chain seq x y z
N MET A 1 -5.05 2.92 13.75
CA MET A 1 -4.95 4.40 13.74
C MET A 1 -4.35 4.80 12.40
N ALA A 2 -4.95 5.72 11.67
CA ALA A 2 -4.45 6.18 10.37
C ALA A 2 -3.76 7.54 10.54
N MET A 3 -2.60 7.72 9.91
CA MET A 3 -1.86 8.97 9.89
C MET A 3 -2.00 9.60 8.51
N ARG A 4 -2.28 10.92 8.43
CA ARG A 4 -2.48 11.65 7.18
C ARG A 4 -1.39 12.68 6.92
N PHE A 5 -1.09 12.89 5.65
CA PHE A 5 -0.03 13.76 5.15
C PHE A 5 -0.51 14.59 3.94
N PRO A 6 0.20 15.66 3.56
CA PRO A 6 -0.06 16.37 2.32
C PRO A 6 0.06 15.47 1.09
N ALA A 7 -0.85 15.63 0.12
CA ALA A 7 -0.82 14.89 -1.14
C ALA A 7 0.26 15.42 -2.08
N LEU A 8 1.48 14.91 -1.93
CA LEU A 8 2.64 15.23 -2.76
C LEU A 8 3.07 14.00 -3.56
N LEU A 9 3.48 14.21 -4.81
CA LEU A 9 3.91 13.12 -5.70
C LEU A 9 5.08 12.35 -5.06
N GLY A 10 4.94 11.04 -4.95
CA GLY A 10 5.94 10.13 -4.38
C GLY A 10 5.97 10.09 -2.85
N LEU A 11 5.11 10.84 -2.15
CA LEU A 11 5.03 10.82 -0.69
C LEU A 11 3.76 10.09 -0.20
N PRO A 12 3.83 9.43 0.96
CA PRO A 12 2.64 8.86 1.58
C PRO A 12 1.68 9.98 1.95
N VAL A 13 0.39 9.77 1.66
CA VAL A 13 -0.77 10.63 1.99
C VAL A 13 -1.51 10.06 3.19
N GLU A 14 -1.55 8.74 3.30
CA GLU A 14 -2.12 8.05 4.45
C GLU A 14 -1.29 6.80 4.76
N ALA A 15 -1.13 6.46 6.04
CA ALA A 15 -0.51 5.21 6.45
C ALA A 15 -1.30 4.55 7.59
N GLY A 16 -1.31 3.23 7.62
CA GLY A 16 -2.04 2.44 8.60
C GLY A 16 -1.59 0.98 8.62
N VAL A 17 -2.40 0.14 9.26
CA VAL A 17 -2.16 -1.31 9.35
C VAL A 17 -3.40 -2.03 8.86
N LEU A 18 -3.21 -3.05 8.03
CA LEU A 18 -4.25 -3.97 7.57
C LEU A 18 -3.78 -5.40 7.81
N ASP A 19 -4.48 -6.13 8.67
CA ASP A 19 -4.16 -7.52 9.01
C ASP A 19 -2.67 -7.75 9.38
N GLY A 20 -2.10 -6.84 10.17
CA GLY A 20 -0.70 -6.88 10.58
C GLY A 20 0.31 -6.35 9.54
N TYR A 21 -0.12 -6.02 8.33
CA TYR A 21 0.74 -5.42 7.31
C TYR A 21 0.74 -3.90 7.46
N THR A 22 1.90 -3.28 7.34
CA THR A 22 1.99 -1.83 7.16
C THR A 22 1.46 -1.48 5.78
N VAL A 23 0.54 -0.53 5.70
CA VAL A 23 -0.04 -0.06 4.45
C VAL A 23 0.16 1.43 4.32
N ALA A 24 0.55 1.89 3.13
CA ALA A 24 0.63 3.31 2.80
C ALA A 24 -0.10 3.62 1.49
N LEU A 25 -0.80 4.75 1.47
CA LEU A 25 -1.38 5.37 0.27
C LEU A 25 -0.42 6.45 -0.22
N THR A 26 0.02 6.39 -1.47
CA THR A 26 0.89 7.37 -2.11
C THR A 26 0.18 8.03 -3.29
N VAL A 27 0.68 9.17 -3.74
CA VAL A 27 0.32 9.74 -5.06
C VAL A 27 1.45 9.39 -6.04
N GLU A 28 1.13 8.67 -7.10
CA GLU A 28 2.08 8.28 -8.15
C GLU A 28 1.57 8.68 -9.54
N ARG A 29 2.44 8.58 -10.56
CA ARG A 29 2.03 8.81 -11.96
C ARG A 29 1.54 7.51 -12.59
N PHE A 30 0.32 7.53 -13.10
CA PHE A 30 -0.24 6.46 -13.92
C PHE A 30 -0.71 7.06 -15.26
N PHE A 31 -0.12 6.60 -16.37
CA PHE A 31 -0.32 7.19 -17.71
C PHE A 31 -0.17 8.73 -17.72
N GLY A 32 0.85 9.23 -17.01
CA GLY A 32 1.18 10.66 -16.93
C GLY A 32 0.31 11.48 -15.98
N ARG A 33 -0.76 10.90 -15.41
CA ARG A 33 -1.67 11.59 -14.47
C ARG A 33 -1.41 11.16 -13.02
N PRO A 34 -1.59 12.05 -12.03
CA PRO A 34 -1.58 11.65 -10.62
C PRO A 34 -2.68 10.61 -10.34
N SER A 35 -2.31 9.54 -9.65
CA SER A 35 -3.18 8.45 -9.22
C SER A 35 -2.80 8.05 -7.80
N LEU A 36 -3.78 7.60 -7.02
CA LEU A 36 -3.54 7.05 -5.70
C LEU A 36 -3.12 5.58 -5.80
N TRP A 37 -2.11 5.19 -5.04
CA TRP A 37 -1.59 3.82 -4.99
C TRP A 37 -1.44 3.36 -3.55
N TRP A 38 -1.97 2.18 -3.26
CA TRP A 38 -1.77 1.49 -2.00
C TRP A 38 -0.57 0.58 -2.09
N HIS A 39 0.25 0.55 -1.06
CA HIS A 39 1.42 -0.32 -0.90
C HIS A 39 1.30 -1.09 0.41
N ALA A 40 1.77 -2.33 0.44
CA ALA A 40 1.75 -3.15 1.65
C ALA A 40 3.10 -3.83 1.94
N TRP A 41 3.49 -3.84 3.21
CA TRP A 41 4.68 -4.50 3.74
C TRP A 41 4.31 -5.41 4.91
N ALA A 42 4.88 -6.61 4.94
CA ALA A 42 4.70 -7.57 6.02
C ALA A 42 5.49 -7.14 7.29
N PRO A 43 5.18 -7.72 8.47
CA PRO A 43 5.90 -7.42 9.71
C PRO A 43 7.42 -7.69 9.67
N ASP A 44 7.87 -8.62 8.83
CA ASP A 44 9.28 -8.93 8.61
C ASP A 44 10.00 -7.95 7.67
N GLY A 45 9.27 -6.94 7.15
CA GLY A 45 9.77 -5.92 6.23
C GLY A 45 9.66 -6.30 4.74
N SER A 46 9.24 -7.52 4.40
CA SER A 46 9.06 -7.93 3.01
C SER A 46 7.89 -7.21 2.32
N TYR A 47 8.01 -7.00 1.01
CA TYR A 47 7.06 -6.22 0.24
C TYR A 47 5.97 -7.11 -0.38
N ALA A 48 4.71 -6.83 -0.04
CA ALA A 48 3.55 -7.59 -0.51
C ALA A 48 3.04 -7.12 -1.88
N GLY A 49 3.35 -5.89 -2.26
CA GLY A 49 2.96 -5.31 -3.54
C GLY A 49 2.20 -3.98 -3.42
N HIS A 50 1.72 -3.51 -4.57
CA HIS A 50 0.95 -2.27 -4.69
C HIS A 50 -0.17 -2.36 -5.71
N THR A 51 -1.16 -1.49 -5.53
CA THR A 51 -2.32 -1.38 -6.43
C THR A 51 -2.99 -0.02 -6.32
N ASN A 52 -3.48 0.52 -7.42
CA ASN A 52 -4.36 1.69 -7.41
C ASN A 52 -5.82 1.35 -7.09
N ASN A 53 -6.11 0.10 -6.71
CA ASN A 53 -7.44 -0.34 -6.31
C ASN A 53 -7.39 -1.02 -4.94
N GLY A 54 -7.90 -0.33 -3.92
CA GLY A 54 -7.83 -0.79 -2.53
C GLY A 54 -8.44 -2.18 -2.28
N ARG A 55 -9.39 -2.66 -3.10
CA ARG A 55 -9.94 -4.02 -2.97
C ARG A 55 -8.90 -5.10 -3.30
N TRP A 56 -7.97 -4.82 -4.21
CA TRP A 56 -6.92 -5.77 -4.60
C TRP A 56 -5.78 -5.81 -3.59
N LEU A 57 -5.66 -4.81 -2.71
CA LEU A 57 -4.61 -4.75 -1.70
C LEU A 57 -4.72 -5.94 -0.73
N ALA A 58 -5.94 -6.27 -0.28
CA ALA A 58 -6.17 -7.41 0.59
C ALA A 58 -5.81 -8.75 -0.08
N LEU A 59 -6.03 -8.86 -1.40
CA LEU A 59 -5.64 -10.05 -2.18
C LEU A 59 -4.12 -10.18 -2.27
N LEU A 60 -3.39 -9.08 -2.53
CA LEU A 60 -1.93 -9.07 -2.55
C LEU A 60 -1.34 -9.50 -1.19
N ILE A 61 -1.90 -8.98 -0.10
CA ILE A 61 -1.52 -9.38 1.26
C ILE A 61 -1.79 -10.86 1.51
N ALA A 62 -2.98 -11.35 1.15
CA ALA A 62 -3.34 -12.77 1.32
C ALA A 62 -2.43 -13.70 0.52
N GLN A 63 -2.13 -13.34 -0.74
CA GLN A 63 -1.22 -14.09 -1.59
C GLN A 63 0.20 -14.12 -1.01
N HIS A 64 0.72 -12.97 -0.56
CA HIS A 64 2.06 -12.90 0.04
C HIS A 64 2.20 -13.82 1.25
N ARG A 65 1.21 -13.85 2.16
CA ARG A 65 1.24 -14.75 3.32
C ARG A 65 1.36 -16.21 2.94
N GLN A 66 0.67 -16.63 1.89
CA GLN A 66 0.70 -18.02 1.43
C GLN A 66 2.09 -18.41 0.88
N THR A 67 2.84 -17.46 0.33
CA THR A 67 4.17 -17.72 -0.25
C THR A 67 5.32 -17.58 0.75
N THR A 68 5.08 -17.01 1.92
CA THR A 68 6.09 -16.80 2.98
C THR A 68 5.86 -17.66 4.23
N SER A 69 4.84 -18.53 4.23
CA SER A 69 4.57 -19.51 5.30
C SER A 69 5.32 -20.82 5.10
#